data_AF-A0A957IPC5-F1
#
_entry.id   AF-A0A957IPC5-F1
#
_cell.length_a   1.000
_cell.length_b   1.000
_cell.length_c   1.000
_cell.angle_alpha   90.00
_cell.angle_beta   90.00
_cell.angle_gamma   90.00
#
_symmetry.space_group_name_H-M   'P 1'
#
loop_
_entity.id
_entity.type
_entity.pdbx_description
1 polymer ?
#
loop_
_entity_poly.entity_id
_entity_poly.type
_entity_poly.pdbx_seq_one_letter_code
_entity_poly.pdbx_strand_id
1 'polypeptide(L)'
;MRGKKLQRIIILAGIGLLLAALLAQQAVLAQEDGETAVTTLPQPQYHPSFTILDEDGVNVLDSGAPISTLTTCGQCHDTAFIEQHSFHADLGLSELTAAGETGSGRAWDTSTGIFGKWNGLTYRYLSPAEDDYFDLTVPEWVQWYGNRHVGGGPAMYSRDGELLTEVPYKPDDIETNIVDAETGELMPWDWQESGVVEMN
;
A
#
# COMPACT_ATOMS: atom_id res chain seq x y z
N MET A 1 73.02 32.45 -14.05
CA MET A 1 72.03 32.28 -12.95
C MET A 1 70.77 33.15 -13.07
N ARG A 2 70.73 34.22 -13.87
CA ARG A 2 69.58 35.15 -13.99
C ARG A 2 68.39 34.59 -14.80
N GLY A 3 68.64 33.79 -15.84
CA GLY A 3 67.58 33.25 -16.72
C GLY A 3 66.65 32.21 -16.06
N LYS A 4 67.18 31.33 -15.20
CA LYS A 4 66.36 30.30 -14.51
C LYS A 4 65.40 30.91 -13.48
N LYS A 5 65.72 32.06 -12.89
CA LYS A 5 64.81 32.80 -11.99
C LYS A 5 63.65 33.45 -12.77
N LEU A 6 63.95 34.06 -13.92
CA LEU A 6 62.93 34.68 -14.77
C LEU A 6 61.96 33.64 -15.36
N GLN A 7 62.48 32.48 -15.79
CA GLN A 7 61.66 31.37 -16.28
C GLN A 7 60.71 30.81 -15.20
N ARG A 8 61.15 30.71 -13.95
CA ARG A 8 60.30 30.28 -12.82
C ARG A 8 59.20 31.29 -12.51
N ILE A 9 59.48 32.58 -12.60
CA ILE A 9 58.49 33.65 -12.38
C ILE A 9 57.41 33.61 -13.48
N ILE A 10 57.81 33.41 -14.74
CA ILE A 10 56.87 33.31 -15.86
C ILE A 10 55.97 32.07 -15.72
N ILE A 11 56.53 30.91 -15.32
CA ILE A 11 55.73 29.69 -15.11
C ILE A 11 54.74 29.86 -13.96
N LEU A 12 55.16 30.44 -12.83
CA LEU A 12 54.27 30.66 -11.69
C LEU A 12 53.17 31.69 -12.01
N ALA A 13 53.50 32.76 -12.75
CA ALA A 13 52.51 33.73 -13.23
C ALA A 13 51.52 33.08 -14.21
N GLY A 14 51.99 32.21 -15.11
CA GLY A 14 51.15 31.46 -16.04
C GLY A 14 50.20 30.50 -15.33
N ILE A 15 50.68 29.75 -14.33
CA ILE A 15 49.84 28.86 -13.50
C ILE A 15 48.81 29.66 -12.70
N GLY A 16 49.21 30.81 -12.13
CA GLY A 16 48.29 31.70 -11.41
C GLY A 16 47.18 32.25 -12.30
N LEU A 17 47.51 32.65 -13.54
CA LEU A 17 46.53 33.10 -14.54
C LEU A 17 45.59 31.98 -14.97
N LEU A 18 46.11 30.75 -15.15
CA LEU A 18 45.30 29.57 -15.47
C LEU A 18 44.34 29.21 -14.34
N LEU A 19 44.79 29.23 -13.09
CA LEU A 19 43.94 28.97 -11.92
C LEU A 19 42.86 30.04 -11.75
N ALA A 20 43.19 31.32 -11.96
CA ALA A 20 42.22 32.40 -11.92
C ALA A 20 41.16 32.27 -13.03
N ALA A 21 41.56 31.84 -14.24
CA ALA A 21 40.64 31.58 -15.33
C ALA A 21 39.71 30.38 -15.05
N LEU A 22 40.22 29.30 -14.46
CA LEU A 22 39.39 28.16 -14.05
C LEU A 22 38.39 28.53 -12.94
N LEU A 23 38.80 29.31 -11.95
CA LEU A 23 37.91 29.79 -10.89
C LEU A 23 36.82 30.74 -11.44
N ALA A 24 37.16 31.59 -12.40
CA ALA A 24 36.19 32.46 -13.07
C ALA A 24 35.17 31.67 -13.91
N GLN A 25 35.58 30.56 -14.54
CA GLN A 25 34.66 29.67 -15.27
C GLN A 25 33.65 28.97 -14.34
N GLN A 26 34.06 28.57 -13.14
CA GLN A 26 33.12 27.96 -12.18
C GLN A 26 32.10 28.97 -11.64
N ALA A 27 32.48 30.23 -11.47
CA ALA A 27 31.56 31.29 -11.07
C ALA A 27 30.52 31.62 -12.16
N VAL A 28 30.90 31.55 -13.45
CA VAL A 28 29.97 31.80 -14.58
C VAL A 28 29.01 30.63 -14.80
N LEU A 29 29.41 29.39 -14.56
CA LEU A 29 28.51 28.22 -14.64
C LEU A 29 27.59 28.08 -13.42
N ALA A 30 27.88 28.76 -12.32
CA ALA A 30 27.02 28.80 -11.14
C ALA A 30 25.96 29.92 -11.22
N GLN A 31 26.09 30.85 -12.17
CA GLN A 31 25.19 31.98 -12.32
C GLN A 31 24.09 31.67 -13.36
N GLU A 32 23.03 31.07 -12.82
CA GLU A 32 21.63 31.24 -13.20
C GLU A 32 21.14 30.56 -14.47
N ASP A 33 20.64 29.33 -14.27
CA ASP A 33 19.25 29.02 -14.61
C ASP A 33 18.37 30.08 -13.95
N GLY A 34 18.21 31.22 -14.63
CA GLY A 34 17.29 32.26 -14.26
C GLY A 34 15.89 31.68 -14.32
N GLU A 35 15.42 31.18 -13.18
CA GLU A 35 14.07 30.72 -12.96
C GLU A 35 13.15 31.90 -13.31
N THR A 36 12.62 31.88 -14.52
CA THR A 36 11.50 32.73 -14.90
C THR A 36 10.46 32.54 -13.82
N ALA A 37 10.28 33.56 -12.99
CA ALA A 37 9.25 33.59 -11.97
C ALA A 37 7.90 33.56 -12.67
N VAL A 38 7.45 32.36 -13.02
CA VAL A 38 6.05 32.08 -13.30
C VAL A 38 5.36 32.50 -12.02
N THR A 39 4.63 33.61 -12.06
CA THR A 39 3.73 33.99 -10.99
C THR A 39 2.67 32.90 -10.94
N THR A 40 2.95 31.86 -10.17
CA THR A 40 2.01 30.78 -9.89
C THR A 40 0.94 31.44 -9.04
N LEU A 41 -0.20 31.73 -9.66
CA LEU A 41 -1.40 31.98 -8.88
C LEU A 41 -1.54 30.78 -7.92
N PRO A 42 -1.73 30.98 -6.60
CA PRO A 42 -1.91 29.88 -5.68
C PRO A 42 -3.05 29.03 -6.23
N GLN A 43 -2.70 27.84 -6.70
CA GLN A 43 -3.72 26.89 -7.12
C GLN A 43 -4.57 26.61 -5.90
N PRO A 44 -5.90 26.47 -6.04
CA PRO A 44 -6.71 25.93 -4.97
C PRO A 44 -6.06 24.61 -4.55
N GLN A 45 -5.45 24.59 -3.37
CA GLN A 45 -4.84 23.39 -2.84
C GLN A 45 -5.99 22.50 -2.38
N TYR A 46 -6.48 21.66 -3.28
CA TYR A 46 -7.57 20.71 -2.99
C TYR A 46 -7.16 19.68 -1.91
N HIS A 47 -5.86 19.45 -1.72
CA HIS A 47 -5.32 18.59 -0.67
C HIS A 47 -4.27 19.35 0.15
N PRO A 48 -4.55 19.72 1.41
CA PRO A 48 -3.55 20.34 2.27
C PRO A 48 -2.35 19.40 2.47
N SER A 49 -1.22 19.94 2.93
CA SER A 49 -0.19 19.08 3.49
C SER A 49 -0.75 18.41 4.75
N PHE A 50 -0.55 17.11 4.90
CA PHE A 50 -0.99 16.32 6.05
C PHE A 50 0.14 15.41 6.51
N THR A 51 0.05 14.95 7.76
CA THR A 51 0.98 14.01 8.36
C THR A 51 0.55 12.58 8.05
N ILE A 52 1.50 11.71 7.73
CA ILE A 52 1.26 10.28 7.57
C ILE A 52 1.33 9.63 8.96
N LEU A 53 0.25 8.97 9.37
CA LEU A 53 0.04 8.44 10.72
C LEU A 53 -0.02 6.92 10.72
N ASP A 54 0.37 6.31 11.83
CA ASP A 54 0.04 4.93 12.18
C ASP A 54 -1.36 4.82 12.80
N GLU A 55 -1.75 3.61 13.23
CA GLU A 55 -3.05 3.32 13.83
C GLU A 55 -3.30 4.09 15.14
N ASP A 56 -2.23 4.40 15.89
CA ASP A 56 -2.28 5.16 17.14
C ASP A 56 -2.33 6.69 16.89
N GLY A 57 -2.30 7.12 15.62
CA GLY A 57 -2.31 8.53 15.24
C GLY A 57 -0.95 9.22 15.43
N VAL A 58 0.14 8.47 15.50
CA VAL A 58 1.52 8.98 15.61
C VAL A 58 2.14 9.06 14.22
N ASN A 59 2.98 10.07 13.98
CA ASN A 59 3.72 10.16 12.73
C ASN A 59 4.61 8.92 12.54
N VAL A 60 4.47 8.24 11.40
CA VAL A 60 5.20 7.00 11.10
C VAL A 60 6.72 7.14 11.09
N LEU A 61 7.23 8.36 10.85
CA LEU A 61 8.67 8.64 10.94
C LEU A 61 9.17 8.66 12.40
N ASP A 62 8.28 8.89 13.36
CA ASP A 62 8.59 8.89 14.79
C ASP A 62 8.33 7.50 15.41
N SER A 63 7.24 6.82 15.04
CA SER A 63 6.89 5.51 15.60
C SER A 63 7.63 4.34 14.93
N GLY A 64 7.92 4.45 13.63
CA GLY A 64 8.41 3.33 12.82
C GLY A 64 7.35 2.25 12.52
N ALA A 65 6.09 2.49 12.90
CA ALA A 65 4.97 1.58 12.63
C ALA A 65 4.46 1.74 11.19
N PRO A 66 3.68 0.75 10.68
CA PRO A 66 3.02 0.86 9.39
C PRO A 66 2.07 2.06 9.30
N ILE A 67 1.84 2.53 8.08
CA ILE A 67 0.87 3.61 7.81
C ILE A 67 -0.54 3.07 8.02
N SER A 68 -1.35 3.78 8.80
CA SER A 68 -2.81 3.63 8.83
C SER A 68 -3.42 4.62 7.84
N THR A 69 -3.93 4.12 6.72
CA THR A 69 -4.60 4.92 5.70
C THR A 69 -5.92 5.47 6.22
N LEU A 70 -6.65 4.71 7.05
CA LEU A 70 -7.89 5.16 7.67
C LEU A 70 -7.65 6.31 8.65
N THR A 71 -6.56 6.27 9.44
CA THR A 71 -6.20 7.33 10.40
C THR A 71 -5.60 8.55 9.71
N THR A 72 -4.73 8.33 8.72
CA THR A 72 -4.09 9.39 7.92
C THR A 72 -5.11 10.18 7.12
N CYS A 73 -5.95 9.50 6.34
CA CYS A 73 -6.98 10.14 5.53
C CYS A 73 -8.15 10.64 6.39
N GLY A 74 -8.36 10.00 7.56
CA GLY A 74 -9.35 10.37 8.58
C GLY A 74 -9.20 11.78 9.13
N GLN A 75 -8.04 12.41 8.96
CA GLN A 75 -7.81 13.81 9.33
C GLN A 75 -8.67 14.79 8.52
N CYS A 76 -9.11 14.39 7.32
CA CYS A 76 -9.85 15.25 6.39
C CYS A 76 -11.13 14.59 5.84
N HIS A 77 -11.22 13.27 5.86
CA HIS A 77 -12.32 12.49 5.31
C HIS A 77 -12.97 11.62 6.38
N ASP A 78 -14.26 11.34 6.24
CA ASP A 78 -14.93 10.31 7.04
C ASP A 78 -14.58 8.93 6.45
N THR A 79 -13.40 8.43 6.82
CA THR A 79 -12.85 7.18 6.28
C THR A 79 -13.68 5.97 6.70
N ALA A 80 -14.29 6.00 7.88
CA ALA A 80 -15.24 4.96 8.32
C ALA A 80 -16.47 4.91 7.40
N PHE A 81 -17.05 6.06 7.06
CA PHE A 81 -18.16 6.12 6.10
C PHE A 81 -17.71 5.63 4.71
N ILE A 82 -16.56 6.07 4.21
CA ILE A 82 -16.07 5.69 2.89
C ILE A 82 -15.84 4.17 2.82
N GLU A 83 -15.18 3.58 3.82
CA GLU A 83 -14.91 2.14 3.87
C GLU A 83 -16.21 1.34 3.86
N GLN A 84 -17.15 1.66 4.75
CA GLN A 84 -18.40 0.92 4.92
C GLN A 84 -19.37 1.10 3.74
N HIS A 85 -19.15 2.08 2.86
CA HIS A 85 -20.01 2.37 1.71
C HIS A 85 -19.29 2.21 0.36
N SER A 86 -18.10 1.60 0.34
CA SER A 86 -17.33 1.34 -0.86
C SER A 86 -17.39 -0.14 -1.24
N PHE A 87 -18.11 -0.47 -2.31
CA PHE A 87 -18.10 -1.83 -2.86
C PHE A 87 -16.70 -2.27 -3.33
N HIS A 88 -15.80 -1.32 -3.62
CA HIS A 88 -14.41 -1.65 -3.95
C HIS A 88 -13.62 -2.17 -2.76
N ALA A 89 -13.98 -1.78 -1.53
CA ALA A 89 -13.39 -2.31 -0.30
C ALA A 89 -14.14 -3.57 0.15
N ASP A 90 -15.48 -3.54 0.13
CA ASP A 90 -16.34 -4.65 0.57
C ASP A 90 -16.20 -5.90 -0.31
N LEU A 91 -16.10 -5.73 -1.63
CA LEU A 91 -15.92 -6.81 -2.61
C LEU A 91 -16.93 -7.96 -2.52
N GLY A 92 -18.12 -7.71 -1.99
CA GLY A 92 -19.20 -8.68 -1.82
C GLY A 92 -19.25 -9.33 -0.44
N LEU A 93 -18.42 -8.93 0.52
CA LEU A 93 -18.44 -9.46 1.90
C LEU A 93 -19.82 -9.26 2.55
N SER A 94 -20.37 -8.05 2.51
CA SER A 94 -21.69 -7.73 3.08
C SER A 94 -22.87 -8.36 2.32
N GLU A 95 -22.63 -8.91 1.13
CA GLU A 95 -23.64 -9.53 0.28
C GLU A 95 -23.45 -11.05 0.18
N LEU A 96 -22.79 -11.67 1.17
CA LEU A 96 -22.66 -13.12 1.24
C LEU A 96 -24.03 -13.80 1.39
N THR A 97 -24.17 -14.91 0.67
CA THR A 97 -25.34 -15.79 0.60
C THR A 97 -24.86 -17.24 0.56
N ALA A 98 -25.78 -18.20 0.70
CA ALA A 98 -25.42 -19.58 0.44
C ALA A 98 -25.04 -19.79 -1.04
N ALA A 99 -24.20 -20.78 -1.31
CA ALA A 99 -23.74 -21.08 -2.67
C ALA A 99 -24.92 -21.26 -3.63
N GLY A 100 -24.92 -20.51 -4.73
CA GLY A 100 -25.96 -20.59 -5.76
C GLY A 100 -27.20 -19.75 -5.49
N GLU A 101 -27.29 -19.06 -4.36
CA GLU A 101 -28.38 -18.12 -4.06
C GLU A 101 -28.12 -16.70 -4.60
N THR A 102 -26.95 -16.46 -5.19
CA THR A 102 -26.63 -15.17 -5.82
C THR A 102 -27.37 -14.95 -7.13
N GLY A 103 -27.46 -13.68 -7.54
CA GLY A 103 -27.98 -13.30 -8.86
C GLY A 103 -27.07 -13.62 -10.05
N SER A 104 -25.92 -14.27 -9.85
CA SER A 104 -24.95 -14.55 -10.92
C SER A 104 -25.37 -15.69 -11.85
N GLY A 105 -26.28 -16.57 -11.38
CA GLY A 105 -26.70 -17.78 -12.09
C GLY A 105 -25.70 -18.94 -11.99
N ARG A 106 -24.62 -18.82 -11.22
CA ARG A 106 -23.67 -19.91 -10.94
C ARG A 106 -23.98 -20.54 -9.60
N ALA A 107 -24.06 -21.86 -9.56
CA ALA A 107 -24.44 -22.62 -8.37
C ALA A 107 -23.41 -22.57 -7.22
N TRP A 108 -22.23 -22.00 -7.46
CA TRP A 108 -21.11 -21.98 -6.51
C TRP A 108 -20.70 -20.58 -6.08
N ASP A 109 -21.28 -19.52 -6.67
CA ASP A 109 -21.00 -18.16 -6.20
C ASP A 109 -21.78 -17.92 -4.91
N THR A 110 -21.13 -17.28 -3.94
CA THR A 110 -21.69 -16.90 -2.63
C THR A 110 -21.90 -15.40 -2.48
N SER A 111 -21.33 -14.55 -3.35
CA SER A 111 -21.60 -13.11 -3.37
C SER A 111 -21.63 -12.51 -4.78
N THR A 112 -21.92 -11.20 -4.88
CA THR A 112 -21.87 -10.47 -6.15
C THR A 112 -20.47 -9.93 -6.49
N GLY A 113 -19.52 -9.95 -5.56
CA GLY A 113 -18.17 -9.43 -5.75
C GLY A 113 -17.11 -10.53 -5.87
N ILE A 114 -15.85 -10.14 -6.02
CA ILE A 114 -14.75 -11.11 -6.17
C ILE A 114 -14.50 -11.91 -4.87
N PHE A 115 -14.93 -11.38 -3.72
CA PHE A 115 -14.96 -12.11 -2.47
C PHE A 115 -16.24 -12.95 -2.40
N GLY A 116 -16.21 -14.15 -2.98
CA GLY A 116 -17.36 -15.05 -3.06
C GLY A 116 -17.75 -15.46 -4.49
N LYS A 117 -17.11 -14.89 -5.52
CA LYS A 117 -17.23 -15.39 -6.90
C LYS A 117 -16.06 -16.28 -7.29
N TRP A 118 -16.35 -17.30 -8.11
CA TRP A 118 -15.29 -18.01 -8.81
C TRP A 118 -14.63 -17.13 -9.86
N ASN A 119 -13.30 -17.09 -9.86
CA ASN A 119 -12.52 -16.33 -10.82
C ASN A 119 -12.02 -17.21 -11.96
N GLY A 120 -12.59 -17.01 -13.16
CA GLY A 120 -12.24 -17.83 -14.32
C GLY A 120 -10.88 -17.59 -14.97
N LEU A 121 -10.12 -16.58 -14.51
CA LEU A 121 -8.75 -16.37 -14.94
C LEU A 121 -7.76 -17.13 -14.06
N THR A 122 -8.02 -17.19 -12.76
CA THR A 122 -7.14 -17.86 -11.79
C THR A 122 -7.61 -19.26 -11.44
N TYR A 123 -8.84 -19.64 -11.82
CA TYR A 123 -9.49 -20.89 -11.41
C TYR A 123 -9.52 -21.05 -9.89
N ARG A 124 -9.66 -19.95 -9.16
CA ARG A 124 -9.76 -19.92 -7.70
C ARG A 124 -11.13 -19.41 -7.27
N TYR A 125 -11.63 -19.88 -6.13
CA TYR A 125 -12.80 -19.33 -5.44
C TYR A 125 -12.60 -19.36 -3.92
N LEU A 126 -13.23 -18.43 -3.23
CA LEU A 126 -13.35 -18.47 -1.77
C LEU A 126 -14.29 -19.59 -1.38
N SER A 127 -13.82 -20.57 -0.61
CA SER A 127 -14.67 -21.68 -0.21
C SER A 127 -15.79 -21.24 0.74
N PRO A 128 -17.02 -21.74 0.56
CA PRO A 128 -18.00 -21.86 1.63
C PRO A 128 -17.42 -22.55 2.86
N ALA A 129 -17.98 -22.26 4.04
CA ALA A 129 -17.48 -22.85 5.29
C ALA A 129 -17.77 -24.37 5.36
N GLU A 130 -18.80 -24.82 4.65
CA GLU A 130 -19.32 -26.18 4.68
C GLU A 130 -18.74 -27.10 3.59
N ASP A 131 -17.75 -26.62 2.82
CA ASP A 131 -17.17 -27.40 1.73
C ASP A 131 -16.32 -28.56 2.25
N ASP A 132 -16.41 -29.71 1.58
CA ASP A 132 -15.58 -30.89 1.88
C ASP A 132 -14.10 -30.65 1.55
N TYR A 133 -13.81 -29.68 0.67
CA TYR A 133 -12.46 -29.33 0.22
C TYR A 133 -12.33 -27.82 0.05
N PHE A 134 -11.42 -27.22 0.82
CA PHE A 134 -11.14 -25.79 0.72
C PHE A 134 -10.20 -25.49 -0.45
N ASP A 135 -10.57 -24.52 -1.29
CA ASP A 135 -9.70 -23.95 -2.33
C ASP A 135 -8.98 -22.71 -1.81
N LEU A 136 -9.72 -21.69 -1.39
CA LEU A 136 -9.18 -20.54 -0.68
C LEU A 136 -9.92 -20.36 0.65
N THR A 137 -9.14 -20.32 1.72
CA THR A 137 -9.53 -19.67 2.98
C THR A 137 -9.48 -18.14 2.84
N VAL A 138 -9.96 -17.38 3.83
CA VAL A 138 -9.89 -15.91 3.82
C VAL A 138 -8.43 -15.41 3.82
N PRO A 139 -7.51 -15.93 4.67
CA PRO A 139 -6.10 -15.56 4.58
C PRO A 139 -5.50 -15.78 3.19
N GLU A 140 -5.79 -16.92 2.56
CA GLU A 140 -5.28 -17.21 1.21
C GLU A 140 -5.90 -16.32 0.15
N TRP A 141 -7.18 -15.99 0.29
CA TRP A 141 -7.84 -15.04 -0.59
C TRP A 141 -7.14 -13.67 -0.52
N VAL A 142 -6.83 -13.19 0.69
CA VAL A 142 -6.08 -11.94 0.90
C VAL A 142 -4.66 -12.06 0.33
N GLN A 143 -3.94 -13.16 0.54
CA GLN A 143 -2.61 -13.34 -0.06
C GLN A 143 -2.64 -13.38 -1.59
N TRP A 144 -3.65 -14.03 -2.17
CA TRP A 144 -3.76 -14.23 -3.62
C TRP A 144 -4.22 -12.98 -4.36
N TYR A 145 -5.22 -12.28 -3.80
CA TYR A 145 -5.80 -11.08 -4.38
C TYR A 145 -5.23 -9.79 -3.80
N GLY A 146 -4.32 -9.88 -2.82
CA GLY A 146 -3.64 -8.78 -2.10
C GLY A 146 -3.22 -7.62 -2.99
N ASN A 147 -2.58 -7.95 -4.10
CA ASN A 147 -2.07 -6.99 -5.08
C ASN A 147 -3.14 -6.37 -6.00
N ARG A 148 -4.40 -6.73 -5.83
CA ARG A 148 -5.54 -6.34 -6.68
C ARG A 148 -6.75 -5.83 -5.89
N HIS A 149 -6.74 -5.92 -4.56
CA HIS A 149 -7.75 -5.30 -3.70
C HIS A 149 -7.19 -4.04 -3.04
N VAL A 150 -8.08 -3.11 -2.67
CA VAL A 150 -7.72 -1.81 -2.08
C VAL A 150 -7.65 -1.85 -0.55
N GLY A 151 -7.55 -3.03 0.07
CA GLY A 151 -7.79 -3.19 1.52
C GLY A 151 -9.25 -3.04 1.94
N GLY A 152 -9.50 -3.01 3.25
CA GLY A 152 -10.83 -2.98 3.85
C GLY A 152 -11.58 -4.30 3.70
N GLY A 153 -12.88 -4.28 3.97
CA GLY A 153 -13.80 -5.40 3.76
C GLY A 153 -13.21 -6.75 4.20
N PRO A 154 -13.05 -7.74 3.31
CA PRO A 154 -12.58 -9.08 3.67
C PRO A 154 -11.12 -9.18 4.12
N ALA A 155 -10.35 -8.09 4.02
CA ALA A 155 -8.99 -8.02 4.55
C ALA A 155 -8.90 -7.38 5.95
N MET A 156 -10.04 -6.96 6.52
CA MET A 156 -10.15 -6.33 7.84
C MET A 156 -11.23 -6.98 8.70
N TYR A 157 -12.34 -7.36 8.09
CA TYR A 157 -13.54 -7.82 8.78
C TYR A 157 -13.88 -9.28 8.41
N SER A 158 -14.42 -10.00 9.39
CA SER A 158 -14.99 -11.32 9.22
C SER A 158 -16.32 -11.27 8.47
N ARG A 159 -16.83 -12.44 8.10
CA ARG A 159 -18.17 -12.63 7.56
C ARG A 159 -19.28 -12.13 8.48
N ASP A 160 -19.02 -12.11 9.78
CA ASP A 160 -19.95 -11.61 10.82
C ASP A 160 -19.77 -10.11 11.10
N GLY A 161 -18.80 -9.45 10.45
CA GLY A 161 -18.52 -8.02 10.60
C GLY A 161 -17.62 -7.66 11.78
N GLU A 162 -16.99 -8.65 12.43
CA GLU A 162 -16.00 -8.45 13.49
C GLU A 162 -14.61 -8.18 12.89
N LEU A 163 -13.70 -7.51 13.59
CA LEU A 163 -12.32 -7.39 13.12
C LEU A 163 -11.65 -8.75 13.10
N LEU A 164 -10.94 -9.10 12.02
CA LEU A 164 -10.26 -10.40 11.88
C LEU A 164 -9.24 -10.65 13.00
N THR A 165 -8.62 -9.58 13.52
CA THR A 165 -7.71 -9.63 14.66
C THR A 165 -8.39 -9.95 15.99
N GLU A 166 -9.72 -9.84 16.06
CA GLU A 166 -10.53 -10.13 17.25
C GLU A 166 -11.27 -11.48 17.16
N VAL A 167 -11.32 -12.10 15.98
CA VAL A 167 -11.97 -13.40 15.77
C VAL A 167 -11.20 -14.50 16.50
N PRO A 168 -11.85 -15.23 17.44
CA PRO A 168 -11.20 -16.36 18.11
C PRO A 168 -10.94 -17.52 17.15
N TYR A 169 -9.77 -18.13 17.27
CA TYR A 169 -9.40 -19.32 16.51
C TYR A 169 -10.45 -20.46 16.62
N LYS A 170 -10.79 -21.06 15.49
CA LYS A 170 -11.65 -22.25 15.38
C LYS A 170 -11.01 -23.25 14.40
N PRO A 171 -10.87 -24.56 14.73
CA PRO A 171 -10.15 -25.50 13.87
C PRO A 171 -10.70 -25.74 12.46
N ASP A 172 -12.02 -25.65 12.28
CA ASP A 172 -12.69 -25.97 11.00
C ASP A 172 -13.24 -24.71 10.32
N ASP A 173 -12.55 -23.58 10.49
CA ASP A 173 -13.03 -22.26 10.10
C ASP A 173 -12.12 -21.62 9.06
N ILE A 174 -12.69 -21.16 7.96
CA ILE A 174 -11.94 -20.63 6.83
C ILE A 174 -11.38 -19.21 7.08
N GLU A 175 -11.78 -18.55 8.17
CA GLU A 175 -11.30 -17.21 8.50
C GLU A 175 -10.07 -17.27 9.40
N THR A 176 -9.95 -18.33 10.21
CA THR A 176 -8.89 -18.51 11.20
C THR A 176 -7.87 -19.61 10.86
N ASN A 177 -7.94 -20.15 9.63
CA ASN A 177 -7.01 -21.15 9.13
C ASN A 177 -6.58 -20.88 7.69
N ILE A 178 -5.48 -21.53 7.30
CA ILE A 178 -4.95 -21.63 5.93
C ILE A 178 -4.79 -23.12 5.57
N VAL A 179 -4.90 -23.48 4.29
CA VAL A 179 -4.61 -24.84 3.83
C VAL A 179 -3.10 -25.06 3.73
N ASP A 180 -2.59 -26.13 4.35
CA ASP A 180 -1.22 -26.59 4.14
C ASP A 180 -1.05 -27.13 2.72
N ALA A 181 -0.08 -26.59 1.98
CA ALA A 181 0.11 -26.94 0.57
C ALA A 181 0.65 -28.36 0.34
N GLU A 182 1.26 -29.00 1.34
CA GLU A 182 1.81 -30.35 1.24
C GLU A 182 0.80 -31.42 1.68
N THR A 183 0.06 -31.17 2.76
CA THR A 183 -0.86 -32.15 3.37
C THR A 183 -2.32 -31.92 3.00
N GLY A 184 -2.69 -30.69 2.65
CA GLY A 184 -4.08 -30.26 2.45
C GLY A 184 -4.88 -30.09 3.75
N GLU A 185 -4.23 -30.18 4.91
CA GLU A 185 -4.87 -29.97 6.22
C GLU A 185 -4.96 -28.48 6.54
N LEU A 186 -5.95 -28.09 7.35
CA LEU A 186 -6.03 -26.73 7.87
C LEU A 186 -4.97 -26.49 8.95
N MET A 187 -4.25 -25.39 8.83
CA MET A 187 -3.33 -24.87 9.84
C MET A 187 -3.84 -23.54 10.39
N PRO A 188 -3.63 -23.26 11.69
CA PRO A 188 -4.01 -21.99 12.27
C PRO A 188 -3.37 -20.80 11.55
N TRP A 189 -4.16 -19.75 11.32
CA TRP A 189 -3.70 -18.45 10.88
C TRP A 189 -3.90 -17.44 12.01
N ASP A 190 -2.86 -16.67 12.32
CA ASP A 190 -2.91 -15.63 13.35
C ASP A 190 -2.94 -14.24 12.72
N TRP A 191 -4.11 -13.60 12.74
CA TRP A 191 -4.31 -12.24 12.24
C TRP A 191 -3.58 -11.17 13.06
N GLN A 192 -3.31 -11.42 14.34
CA GLN A 192 -2.51 -10.51 15.18
C GLN A 192 -1.04 -10.55 14.77
N GLU A 193 -0.55 -11.71 14.34
CA GLU A 193 0.82 -11.84 13.82
C GLU A 193 0.95 -11.33 12.37
N SER A 194 0.00 -11.67 11.50
CA SER A 194 0.06 -11.29 10.08
C SER A 194 -0.32 -9.84 9.81
N GLY A 195 -1.17 -9.28 10.67
CA GLY A 195 -1.86 -8.02 10.44
C GLY A 195 -3.03 -8.16 9.45
N VAL A 196 -3.77 -7.06 9.33
CA VAL A 196 -4.89 -6.83 8.39
C VAL A 196 -4.52 -5.72 7.41
N VAL A 197 -5.33 -5.52 6.36
CA VAL A 197 -5.07 -4.50 5.33
C VAL A 197 -6.18 -3.46 5.32
N GLU A 198 -5.91 -2.27 5.86
CA GLU A 198 -6.81 -1.12 5.80
C GLU A 198 -7.12 -0.67 4.36
N MET A 199 -8.31 -0.08 4.15
CA MET A 199 -8.69 0.50 2.86
C MET A 199 -7.76 1.66 2.46
N ASN A 200 -7.23 1.65 1.24
CA ASN A 200 -6.28 2.63 0.67
C ASN A 200 -6.79 3.39 -0.57
#